data_AF-A0A9J7MUF5-F1
#
_entry.id   AF-A0A9J7MUF5-F1
#
_cell.length_a   1.000
_cell.length_b   1.000
_cell.length_c   1.000
_cell.angle_alpha   90.00
_cell.angle_beta   90.00
_cell.angle_gamma   90.00
#
_symmetry.space_group_name_H-M   'P 1'
#
loop_
_entity.id
_entity.type
_entity.pdbx_description
1 polymer ?
#
loop_
_entity_poly.entity_id
_entity_poly.type
_entity_poly.pdbx_seq_one_letter_code
_entity_poly.pdbx_strand_id
1 'polypeptide(L)'
;MAMRLKSSFRWLGIALLVICVLPTVVFYTWGPPFNGGTTGTTQQGSLRAGQNAGLLGHFGSWKRTQELGSQGTRNFATCEPRTDIAFIKTHKTGGTTVMQILHRFGYLHNSSFLIPHHNINDLYPYGLLYPQLYLRPIQHGHGILTYHTVYNRPAIVKHLSENSTFFTILREPLSHLKSTFSYYRLSRLMDDYESTEMEAMIKFLEDPGRYDTKFNTQNPGRPISFTRNPMALELGFPVQKLRNITGNPSSEDIKDFLETISGELDLVMILEYFEESLVLLRRLMCWDLQDILYLKYNSYEYDNVTVPPVLMDRHKQWDTVDYALYNHFNRTLWGKIQKEGNDFREELHHFRDIEHKVRTHCFSPKDQLPTTVERSPWNAQFLIDSEFCTWLKASHMCYWTLLRDRSLKFHMSTDERKTSPLKQKPRSFLVKLSKKLRVSSGIHAPPFCVLCGEVQRYCSDHEYVSHLYQEGHISSSLSSSNRLELQGWHGGNPLPPA
;
A
#
# COMPACT_ATOMS: atom_id res chain seq x y z
N MET A 1 -58.76 -4.47 10.85
CA MET A 1 -58.62 -3.73 9.57
C MET A 1 -57.16 -3.34 9.41
N ALA A 2 -56.39 -3.62 8.36
CA ALA A 2 -56.43 -4.56 7.24
C ALA A 2 -54.94 -4.64 6.79
N MET A 3 -54.30 -5.80 6.94
CA MET A 3 -53.97 -6.77 5.88
C MET A 3 -52.81 -6.41 4.93
N ARG A 4 -51.73 -7.20 5.09
CA ARG A 4 -50.63 -7.45 4.15
C ARG A 4 -51.13 -7.91 2.78
N LEU A 5 -50.41 -7.56 1.72
CA LEU A 5 -50.43 -8.28 0.45
C LEU A 5 -49.01 -8.70 0.03
N LYS A 6 -48.84 -10.02 -0.07
CA LYS A 6 -47.74 -10.72 -0.72
C LYS A 6 -47.90 -10.60 -2.23
N SER A 7 -46.81 -10.54 -2.99
CA SER A 7 -46.80 -10.98 -4.38
C SER A 7 -45.66 -11.97 -4.62
N SER A 8 -46.07 -13.19 -4.89
CA SER A 8 -45.31 -14.31 -5.42
C SER A 8 -45.27 -14.21 -6.95
N PHE A 9 -44.11 -14.41 -7.57
CA PHE A 9 -44.02 -14.72 -8.99
C PHE A 9 -43.14 -15.95 -9.21
N ARG A 10 -43.78 -17.01 -9.71
CA ARG A 10 -43.18 -18.20 -10.32
C ARG A 10 -43.64 -18.22 -11.77
N TRP A 11 -42.73 -18.38 -12.72
CA TRP A 11 -43.00 -18.99 -14.02
C TRP A 11 -41.81 -19.86 -14.43
N LEU A 12 -42.10 -21.13 -14.69
CA LEU A 12 -41.29 -22.08 -15.46
C LEU A 12 -41.45 -21.78 -16.96
N GLY A 13 -40.43 -22.06 -17.78
CA GLY A 13 -40.63 -22.24 -19.22
C GLY A 13 -39.39 -22.15 -20.12
N ILE A 14 -38.69 -23.27 -20.26
CA ILE A 14 -38.11 -23.84 -21.51
C ILE A 14 -37.18 -22.97 -22.38
N ALA A 15 -35.92 -23.39 -22.52
CA ALA A 15 -35.22 -23.41 -23.81
C ALA A 15 -34.08 -24.45 -23.81
N LEU A 16 -34.33 -25.57 -24.50
CA LEU A 16 -33.32 -26.50 -25.02
C LEU A 16 -32.65 -25.85 -26.23
N LEU A 17 -31.32 -25.78 -26.25
CA LEU A 17 -30.54 -25.75 -27.49
C LEU A 17 -29.15 -26.32 -27.23
N VAL A 18 -29.02 -27.60 -27.56
CA VAL A 18 -27.78 -28.35 -27.67
C VAL A 18 -27.10 -27.90 -28.96
N ILE A 19 -25.88 -27.35 -28.86
CA ILE A 19 -24.96 -27.27 -29.99
C ILE A 19 -23.65 -27.93 -29.54
N CYS A 20 -23.43 -29.13 -30.08
CA CYS A 20 -22.17 -29.84 -30.06
C CYS A 20 -21.12 -29.05 -30.85
N VAL A 21 -19.96 -28.78 -30.25
CA VAL A 21 -18.71 -28.57 -30.99
C VAL A 21 -17.64 -29.45 -30.33
N LEU A 22 -17.15 -30.40 -31.13
CA LEU A 22 -16.12 -31.36 -30.81
C LEU A 22 -14.76 -30.66 -30.57
N PRO A 23 -13.90 -31.16 -29.66
CA PRO A 23 -12.55 -30.66 -29.50
C PRO A 23 -11.59 -31.39 -30.45
N THR A 24 -10.91 -30.66 -31.32
CA THR A 24 -9.73 -31.16 -32.03
C THR A 24 -8.52 -31.12 -31.12
N VAL A 25 -8.04 -32.32 -30.84
CA VAL A 25 -6.80 -32.64 -30.13
C VAL A 25 -5.61 -32.26 -31.02
N VAL A 26 -4.70 -31.42 -30.53
CA VAL A 26 -3.36 -31.26 -31.11
C VAL A 26 -2.34 -31.59 -30.02
N PHE A 27 -1.68 -32.72 -30.21
CA PHE A 27 -0.48 -33.14 -29.48
C PHE A 27 0.72 -32.33 -30.00
N TYR A 28 1.52 -31.77 -29.10
CA TYR A 28 2.94 -31.52 -29.38
C TYR A 28 3.78 -32.00 -28.20
N THR A 29 4.66 -32.93 -28.53
CA THR A 29 5.62 -33.64 -27.69
C THR A 29 6.85 -32.80 -27.38
N TRP A 30 7.44 -33.04 -26.20
CA TRP A 30 8.75 -32.57 -25.78
C TRP A 30 9.90 -33.35 -26.45
N GLY A 31 11.04 -32.69 -26.67
CA GLY A 31 12.34 -33.33 -26.94
C GLY A 31 13.42 -32.36 -27.48
N PRO A 32 14.63 -32.27 -26.87
CA PRO A 32 15.65 -31.23 -27.14
C PRO A 32 16.69 -31.65 -28.20
N PRO A 33 17.64 -30.76 -28.55
CA PRO A 33 19.04 -31.17 -28.38
C PRO A 33 20.03 -30.09 -27.89
N PHE A 34 21.19 -30.62 -27.49
CA PHE A 34 22.39 -30.06 -26.88
C PHE A 34 23.35 -29.25 -27.81
N ASN A 35 24.17 -28.43 -27.15
CA ASN A 35 25.61 -28.12 -27.33
C ASN A 35 26.19 -27.11 -28.36
N GLY A 36 27.16 -26.34 -27.84
CA GLY A 36 28.22 -25.56 -28.52
C GLY A 36 28.09 -24.05 -28.27
N GLY A 37 29.01 -23.27 -27.70
CA GLY A 37 30.45 -23.42 -27.50
C GLY A 37 31.17 -22.13 -27.93
N THR A 38 31.52 -21.27 -26.95
CA THR A 38 32.65 -20.32 -26.89
C THR A 38 32.85 -19.14 -27.86
N THR A 39 33.56 -18.13 -27.32
CA THR A 39 34.15 -16.88 -27.87
C THR A 39 33.22 -15.65 -27.82
N GLY A 40 33.56 -14.50 -27.21
CA GLY A 40 34.83 -14.00 -26.71
C GLY A 40 35.35 -12.89 -27.62
N THR A 41 34.82 -11.67 -27.50
CA THR A 41 35.50 -10.46 -28.00
C THR A 41 35.02 -9.20 -27.29
N THR A 42 35.95 -8.61 -26.55
CA THR A 42 36.02 -7.26 -26.04
C THR A 42 36.01 -6.25 -27.19
N GLN A 43 35.18 -5.20 -27.13
CA GLN A 43 35.49 -3.94 -27.82
C GLN A 43 35.09 -2.74 -26.94
N GLN A 44 36.13 -2.03 -26.51
CA GLN A 44 36.09 -0.65 -26.06
C GLN A 44 35.67 0.25 -27.22
N GLY A 45 34.67 1.10 -27.00
CA GLY A 45 34.28 2.18 -27.89
C GLY A 45 34.19 3.49 -27.11
N SER A 46 35.28 4.24 -27.10
CA SER A 46 35.34 5.64 -26.69
C SER A 46 34.69 6.49 -27.77
N LEU A 47 33.64 7.25 -27.46
CA LEU A 47 33.23 8.40 -28.28
C LEU A 47 32.86 9.61 -27.41
N ARG A 48 33.36 10.74 -27.89
CA ARG A 48 33.44 12.07 -27.28
C ARG A 48 32.09 12.78 -27.23
N ALA A 49 32.08 13.72 -26.28
CA ALA A 49 31.18 14.86 -26.10
C ALA A 49 30.49 15.39 -27.37
N GLY A 50 29.16 15.49 -27.28
CA GLY A 50 28.35 16.42 -28.04
C GLY A 50 27.52 17.25 -27.06
N GLN A 51 27.91 18.50 -26.87
CA GLN A 51 27.13 19.50 -26.15
C GLN A 51 25.86 19.80 -26.94
N ASN A 52 24.69 19.65 -26.33
CA ASN A 52 23.49 20.37 -26.73
C ASN A 52 22.66 20.67 -25.48
N ALA A 53 22.72 21.93 -25.07
CA ALA A 53 21.92 22.50 -24.00
C ALA A 53 20.47 22.67 -24.47
N GLY A 54 19.53 22.11 -23.71
CA GLY A 54 18.10 22.23 -23.98
C GLY A 54 17.28 21.99 -22.71
N LEU A 55 16.98 23.08 -21.99
CA LEU A 55 15.84 23.26 -21.06
C LEU A 55 15.43 22.03 -20.23
N LEU A 56 16.26 21.64 -19.26
CA LEU A 56 15.82 20.88 -18.10
C LEU A 56 15.16 21.84 -17.12
N GLY A 57 13.86 21.65 -16.89
CA GLY A 57 13.13 22.32 -15.82
C GLY A 57 13.84 22.06 -14.48
N HIS A 58 14.01 23.12 -13.70
CA HIS A 58 14.50 23.04 -12.33
C HIS A 58 13.58 22.14 -11.50
N PHE A 59 13.97 20.88 -11.34
CA PHE A 59 13.52 20.06 -10.22
C PHE A 59 14.03 20.73 -8.95
N GLY A 60 13.11 21.21 -8.12
CA GLY A 60 13.42 21.78 -6.82
C GLY A 60 14.14 20.75 -5.96
N SER A 61 15.47 20.81 -5.97
CA SER A 61 16.32 20.16 -4.99
C SER A 61 15.93 20.72 -3.63
N TRP A 62 15.32 19.90 -2.77
CA TRP A 62 15.31 20.14 -1.33
C TRP A 62 16.78 20.19 -0.88
N LYS A 63 17.36 21.40 -0.83
CA LYS A 63 18.67 21.62 -0.24
C LYS A 63 18.52 21.49 1.28
N ARG A 64 18.97 20.37 1.81
CA ARG A 64 19.17 20.18 3.24
C ARG A 64 20.29 21.14 3.68
N THR A 65 19.95 22.19 4.42
CA THR A 65 20.94 23.05 5.08
C THR A 65 21.54 22.27 6.24
N GLN A 66 22.64 21.54 6.00
CA GLN A 66 23.51 21.09 7.09
C GLN A 66 24.43 22.25 7.47
N GLU A 67 24.00 23.07 8.42
CA GLU A 67 24.93 23.95 9.14
C GLU A 67 25.61 23.11 10.24
N LEU A 68 26.89 22.81 10.01
CA LEU A 68 27.80 22.20 10.97
C LEU A 68 28.07 23.20 12.11
N GLY A 69 27.34 23.06 13.21
CA GLY A 69 27.70 23.60 14.51
C GLY A 69 28.45 22.54 15.32
N SER A 70 29.77 22.70 15.44
CA SER A 70 30.64 21.83 16.24
C SER A 70 30.38 22.03 17.74
N GLN A 71 30.03 20.95 18.46
CA GLN A 71 30.77 20.44 19.63
C GLN A 71 29.95 19.34 20.35
N GLY A 72 30.55 18.15 20.49
CA GLY A 72 30.05 17.04 21.33
C GLY A 72 29.56 15.80 20.59
N THR A 73 30.31 15.29 19.61
CA THR A 73 29.88 14.13 18.79
C THR A 73 30.18 12.80 19.48
N ARG A 74 29.14 12.13 20.00
CA ARG A 74 29.07 10.68 19.82
C ARG A 74 28.98 10.44 18.31
N ASN A 75 29.88 9.66 17.74
CA ASN A 75 29.80 9.21 16.35
C ASN A 75 28.53 8.36 16.18
N PHE A 76 27.40 9.00 15.92
CA PHE A 76 26.31 8.33 15.21
C PHE A 76 26.87 8.08 13.81
N ALA A 77 27.07 6.81 13.46
CA ALA A 77 27.42 6.45 12.09
C ALA A 77 26.41 7.15 11.17
N THR A 78 26.90 7.96 10.25
CA THR A 78 26.07 8.56 9.20
C THR A 78 25.45 7.42 8.42
N CYS A 79 24.14 7.22 8.58
CA CYS A 79 23.41 6.21 7.84
C CYS A 79 22.55 6.89 6.78
N GLU A 80 22.62 6.38 5.55
CA GLU A 80 21.92 6.96 4.42
C GLU A 80 20.45 6.49 4.42
N PRO A 81 19.48 7.40 4.21
CA PRO A 81 18.08 7.05 4.12
C PRO A 81 17.83 5.97 3.06
N ARG A 82 17.18 4.87 3.45
CA ARG A 82 16.77 3.83 2.52
C ARG A 82 15.53 4.27 1.76
N THR A 83 15.56 4.13 0.45
CA THR A 83 14.52 4.65 -0.48
C THR A 83 13.91 3.56 -1.36
N ASP A 84 14.55 2.39 -1.45
CA ASP A 84 14.05 1.19 -2.13
C ASP A 84 13.28 0.30 -1.16
N ILE A 85 11.98 0.13 -1.40
CA ILE A 85 11.05 -0.39 -0.40
C ILE A 85 10.10 -1.42 -0.98
N ALA A 86 10.07 -2.59 -0.37
CA ALA A 86 9.09 -3.63 -0.66
C ALA A 86 8.22 -3.88 0.58
N PHE A 87 7.12 -3.14 0.69
CA PHE A 87 6.12 -3.39 1.71
C PHE A 87 5.11 -4.42 1.22
N ILE A 88 5.21 -5.63 1.75
CA ILE A 88 4.30 -6.73 1.45
C ILE A 88 3.02 -6.52 2.26
N LYS A 89 2.09 -5.78 1.66
CA LYS A 89 0.85 -5.38 2.33
C LYS A 89 -0.11 -6.57 2.43
N THR A 90 -0.29 -7.07 3.65
CA THR A 90 -1.30 -8.09 3.96
C THR A 90 -2.69 -7.46 4.19
N HIS A 91 -3.76 -8.19 3.92
CA HIS A 91 -5.12 -7.71 4.15
C HIS A 91 -5.46 -7.69 5.65
N LYS A 92 -6.18 -6.64 6.08
CA LYS A 92 -6.78 -6.49 7.43
C LYS A 92 -5.80 -6.43 8.62
N THR A 93 -4.55 -6.11 8.34
CA THR A 93 -3.45 -5.96 9.32
C THR A 93 -3.05 -4.51 9.60
N GLY A 94 -3.86 -3.52 9.19
CA GLY A 94 -3.52 -2.10 9.32
C GLY A 94 -2.59 -1.56 8.23
N GLY A 95 -2.28 -2.37 7.21
CA GLY A 95 -1.38 -1.99 6.13
C GLY A 95 -1.77 -0.75 5.31
N THR A 96 -3.01 -0.27 5.36
CA THR A 96 -3.39 1.00 4.71
C THR A 96 -2.73 2.21 5.39
N THR A 97 -2.55 2.18 6.72
CA THR A 97 -1.84 3.25 7.43
C THR A 97 -0.37 3.30 7.01
N VAL A 98 0.30 2.14 6.98
CA VAL A 98 1.68 2.00 6.49
C VAL A 98 1.79 2.45 5.02
N MET A 99 0.84 2.04 4.17
CA MET A 99 0.78 2.48 2.78
C MET A 99 0.70 4.00 2.64
N GLN A 100 -0.04 4.71 3.51
CA GLN A 100 -0.09 6.18 3.48
C GLN A 100 1.22 6.81 3.91
N ILE A 101 1.88 6.28 4.95
CA ILE A 101 3.22 6.69 5.37
C ILE A 101 4.19 6.58 4.17
N LEU A 102 4.21 5.42 3.51
CA LEU A 102 5.08 5.15 2.36
C LEU A 102 4.72 5.98 1.12
N HIS A 103 3.43 6.19 0.86
CA HIS A 103 2.97 7.05 -0.22
C HIS A 103 3.42 8.50 0.00
N ARG A 104 3.27 9.03 1.22
CA ARG A 104 3.72 10.38 1.58
C ARG A 104 5.23 10.51 1.43
N PHE A 105 5.99 9.59 2.03
CA PHE A 105 7.45 9.55 1.91
C PHE A 105 7.86 9.52 0.43
N GLY A 106 7.41 8.54 -0.34
CA GLY A 106 7.80 8.41 -1.73
C GLY A 106 7.35 9.58 -2.61
N TYR A 107 6.15 10.12 -2.38
CA TYR A 107 5.63 11.27 -3.12
C TYR A 107 6.48 12.54 -2.90
N LEU A 108 6.82 12.85 -1.64
CA LEU A 108 7.63 14.01 -1.27
C LEU A 108 9.10 13.86 -1.71
N HIS A 109 9.61 12.64 -1.75
CA HIS A 109 10.97 12.33 -2.20
C HIS A 109 11.07 12.02 -3.71
N ASN A 110 10.00 12.25 -4.49
CA ASN A 110 9.96 11.96 -5.93
C ASN A 110 10.38 10.52 -6.29
N SER A 111 10.06 9.56 -5.42
CA SER A 111 10.37 8.14 -5.61
C SER A 111 9.51 7.52 -6.72
N SER A 112 10.04 6.46 -7.33
CA SER A 112 9.29 5.64 -8.29
C SER A 112 8.43 4.63 -7.52
N PHE A 113 7.29 4.25 -8.09
CA PHE A 113 6.41 3.24 -7.49
C PHE A 113 6.09 2.16 -8.51
N LEU A 114 5.91 0.94 -8.02
CA LEU A 114 5.33 -0.15 -8.79
C LEU A 114 3.80 -0.09 -8.67
N ILE A 115 3.17 0.71 -9.53
CA ILE A 115 1.77 1.13 -9.35
C ILE A 115 0.80 0.31 -10.21
N PRO A 116 -0.28 -0.27 -9.64
CA PRO A 116 -1.39 -0.84 -10.38
C PRO A 116 -2.00 0.15 -11.38
N HIS A 117 -2.33 -0.31 -12.59
CA HIS A 117 -2.72 0.59 -13.67
C HIS A 117 -4.18 1.05 -13.61
N HIS A 118 -5.15 0.16 -13.31
CA HIS A 118 -6.58 0.49 -13.44
C HIS A 118 -7.33 0.40 -12.12
N ASN A 119 -7.02 -0.59 -11.31
CA ASN A 119 -7.57 -0.82 -9.99
C ASN A 119 -6.41 -0.99 -9.01
N ILE A 120 -6.51 -0.36 -7.84
CA ILE A 120 -5.52 -0.44 -6.77
C ILE A 120 -5.18 -1.87 -6.33
N ASN A 121 -6.08 -2.83 -6.62
CA ASN A 121 -5.90 -4.25 -6.30
C ASN A 121 -5.45 -5.12 -7.49
N ASP A 122 -5.12 -4.55 -8.65
CA ASP A 122 -4.75 -5.34 -9.86
C ASP A 122 -3.49 -6.21 -9.64
N LEU A 123 -2.62 -5.83 -8.68
CA LEU A 123 -1.40 -6.59 -8.38
C LEU A 123 -1.66 -7.87 -7.58
N TYR A 124 -2.86 -8.05 -7.02
CA TYR A 124 -3.21 -9.21 -6.22
C TYR A 124 -3.99 -10.26 -7.02
N PRO A 125 -3.71 -11.56 -6.86
CA PRO A 125 -2.61 -12.12 -6.08
C PRO A 125 -1.27 -12.08 -6.83
N TYR A 126 -1.27 -12.22 -8.16
CA TYR A 126 -0.07 -12.42 -8.97
C TYR A 126 0.07 -11.43 -10.12
N GLY A 127 -0.44 -10.20 -9.97
CA GLY A 127 -0.48 -9.21 -11.04
C GLY A 127 0.90 -8.75 -11.53
N LEU A 128 1.95 -8.95 -10.73
CA LEU A 128 3.34 -8.70 -11.14
C LEU A 128 3.80 -9.55 -12.33
N LEU A 129 3.15 -10.70 -12.57
CA LEU A 129 3.42 -11.55 -13.74
C LEU A 129 2.85 -10.98 -15.05
N TYR A 130 2.05 -9.92 -14.97
CA TYR A 130 1.27 -9.39 -16.08
C TYR A 130 1.56 -7.89 -16.28
N PRO A 131 2.52 -7.52 -17.14
CA PRO A 131 2.97 -6.13 -17.31
C PRO A 131 1.89 -5.11 -17.66
N GLN A 132 0.75 -5.54 -18.21
CA GLN A 132 -0.40 -4.68 -18.50
C GLN A 132 -1.15 -4.19 -17.26
N LEU A 133 -0.92 -4.82 -16.09
CA LEU A 133 -1.62 -4.52 -14.84
C LEU A 133 -0.94 -3.44 -14.00
N TYR A 134 0.25 -2.98 -14.39
CA TYR A 134 0.97 -1.91 -13.69
C TYR A 134 1.62 -0.92 -14.65
N LEU A 135 1.85 0.28 -14.15
CA LEU A 135 2.61 1.30 -14.86
C LEU A 135 4.09 0.97 -14.81
N ARG A 136 4.79 1.20 -15.93
CA ARG A 136 6.25 1.07 -15.97
C ARG A 136 6.88 2.04 -14.95
N PRO A 137 7.76 1.57 -14.05
CA PRO A 137 8.49 2.44 -13.15
C PRO A 137 9.27 3.51 -13.92
N ILE A 138 9.41 4.70 -13.33
CA ILE A 138 10.24 5.78 -13.88
C ILE A 138 11.72 5.37 -13.71
N GLN A 139 12.46 5.27 -14.82
CA GLN A 139 13.69 4.45 -14.95
C GLN A 139 14.99 4.99 -14.30
N HIS A 140 14.90 5.88 -13.31
CA HIS A 140 16.08 6.43 -12.62
C HIS A 140 15.97 6.50 -11.10
N GLY A 141 14.99 5.81 -10.49
CA GLY A 141 14.75 5.98 -9.06
C GLY A 141 14.29 4.71 -8.41
N HIS A 142 14.85 4.49 -7.23
CA HIS A 142 14.39 3.61 -6.18
C HIS A 142 12.87 3.39 -6.22
N GLY A 143 12.47 2.13 -6.15
CA GLY A 143 11.09 1.71 -6.31
C GLY A 143 10.44 1.40 -4.96
N ILE A 144 9.20 1.84 -4.82
CA ILE A 144 8.36 1.53 -3.67
C ILE A 144 7.21 0.63 -4.14
N LEU A 145 7.06 -0.53 -3.51
CA LEU A 145 5.89 -1.40 -3.61
C LEU A 145 5.09 -1.30 -2.30
N THR A 146 3.81 -0.92 -2.40
CA THR A 146 2.89 -0.80 -1.24
C THR A 146 1.53 -1.48 -1.45
N TYR A 147 1.27 -2.00 -2.65
CA TYR A 147 -0.03 -2.54 -3.05
C TYR A 147 -0.10 -4.05 -2.79
N HIS A 148 -1.33 -4.57 -2.65
CA HIS A 148 -1.54 -5.98 -2.41
C HIS A 148 -0.99 -6.84 -3.55
N THR A 149 -0.12 -7.78 -3.20
CA THR A 149 0.37 -8.86 -4.06
C THR A 149 0.84 -10.00 -3.16
N VAL A 150 0.83 -11.24 -3.65
CA VAL A 150 1.44 -12.35 -2.92
C VAL A 150 2.95 -12.20 -2.98
N TYR A 151 3.60 -12.41 -1.84
CA TYR A 151 5.04 -12.33 -1.73
C TYR A 151 5.72 -13.30 -2.70
N ASN A 152 6.59 -12.73 -3.54
CA ASN A 152 7.45 -13.47 -4.43
C ASN A 152 8.71 -12.63 -4.65
N ARG A 153 9.75 -12.89 -3.84
CA ARG A 153 10.99 -12.12 -3.88
C ARG A 153 11.58 -12.02 -5.29
N PRO A 154 11.76 -13.12 -6.05
CA PRO A 154 12.27 -13.05 -7.43
C PRO A 154 11.42 -12.20 -8.38
N ALA A 155 10.10 -12.17 -8.24
CA ALA A 155 9.24 -11.33 -9.06
C ALA A 155 9.37 -9.85 -8.68
N ILE A 156 9.51 -9.54 -7.39
CA ILE A 156 9.60 -8.17 -6.88
C ILE A 156 10.96 -7.54 -7.23
N VAL A 157 12.08 -8.25 -7.05
CA VAL A 157 13.43 -7.72 -7.35
C VAL A 157 13.74 -7.60 -8.85
N LYS A 158 12.84 -8.05 -9.74
CA LYS A 158 12.90 -7.68 -11.16
C LYS A 158 12.52 -6.21 -11.40
N HIS A 159 11.78 -5.62 -10.47
CA HIS A 159 11.26 -4.26 -10.56
C HIS A 159 11.92 -3.31 -9.54
N LEU A 160 12.41 -3.87 -8.43
CA LEU A 160 13.09 -3.16 -7.35
C LEU A 160 14.57 -3.60 -7.27
N SER A 161 15.35 -2.92 -6.44
CA SER A 161 16.74 -3.32 -6.16
C SER A 161 16.82 -4.62 -5.36
N GLU A 162 17.87 -5.42 -5.54
CA GLU A 162 18.16 -6.55 -4.65
C GLU A 162 18.41 -6.11 -3.20
N ASN A 163 18.86 -4.85 -3.02
CA ASN A 163 19.10 -4.22 -1.72
C ASN A 163 17.86 -3.50 -1.16
N SER A 164 16.68 -3.66 -1.77
CA SER A 164 15.45 -3.10 -1.23
C SER A 164 15.18 -3.62 0.18
N THR A 165 14.63 -2.75 1.03
CA THR A 165 14.20 -3.17 2.36
C THR A 165 12.82 -3.81 2.26
N PHE A 166 12.74 -5.09 2.64
CA PHE A 166 11.53 -5.87 2.62
C PHE A 166 10.92 -5.91 4.02
N PHE A 167 9.65 -5.53 4.12
CA PHE A 167 8.94 -5.65 5.38
C PHE A 167 7.45 -5.88 5.17
N THR A 168 6.78 -6.35 6.22
CA THR A 168 5.33 -6.56 6.25
C THR A 168 4.77 -6.17 7.61
N ILE A 169 3.45 -6.30 7.76
CA ILE A 169 2.75 -6.13 9.03
C ILE A 169 1.80 -7.31 9.24
N LEU A 170 1.79 -7.85 10.45
CA LEU A 170 0.88 -8.91 10.88
C LEU A 170 -0.05 -8.40 11.97
N ARG A 171 -1.08 -9.19 12.24
CA ARG A 171 -2.06 -8.94 13.30
C ARG A 171 -2.33 -10.23 14.04
N GLU A 172 -2.73 -10.16 15.30
CA GLU A 172 -3.15 -11.33 16.06
C GLU A 172 -4.27 -12.05 15.30
N PRO A 173 -4.17 -13.37 15.05
CA PRO A 173 -5.06 -14.06 14.12
C PRO A 173 -6.56 -13.97 14.45
N LEU A 174 -6.98 -14.08 15.72
CA LEU A 174 -8.39 -13.93 16.08
C LEU A 174 -8.89 -12.50 15.86
N SER A 175 -8.07 -11.52 16.18
CA SER A 175 -8.33 -10.10 15.92
C SER A 175 -8.36 -9.77 14.42
N HIS A 176 -7.56 -10.47 13.62
CA HIS A 176 -7.63 -10.45 12.16
C HIS A 176 -8.97 -11.00 11.65
N LEU A 177 -9.39 -12.17 12.15
CA LEU A 177 -10.68 -12.78 11.80
C LEU A 177 -11.85 -11.81 12.06
N LYS A 178 -11.89 -11.17 13.23
CA LYS A 178 -12.91 -10.14 13.56
C LYS A 178 -12.95 -9.03 12.52
N SER A 179 -11.77 -8.54 12.11
CA SER A 179 -11.66 -7.49 11.10
C SER A 179 -12.12 -7.93 9.73
N THR A 180 -11.83 -9.17 9.35
CA THR A 180 -12.24 -9.77 8.09
C THR A 180 -13.76 -9.96 8.05
N PHE A 181 -14.36 -10.52 9.10
CA PHE A 181 -15.82 -10.67 9.21
C PHE A 181 -16.53 -9.32 9.05
N SER A 182 -16.16 -8.35 9.87
CA SER A 182 -16.75 -7.01 9.85
C SER A 182 -16.59 -6.31 8.49
N TYR A 183 -15.40 -6.36 7.90
CA TYR A 183 -15.12 -5.62 6.67
C TYR A 183 -15.75 -6.23 5.43
N TYR A 184 -15.67 -7.56 5.27
CA TYR A 184 -16.17 -8.26 4.10
C TYR A 184 -17.62 -8.71 4.22
N ARG A 185 -18.24 -8.50 5.40
CA ARG A 185 -19.61 -8.92 5.72
C ARG A 185 -19.80 -10.41 5.51
N LEU A 186 -18.94 -11.20 6.16
CA LEU A 186 -18.87 -12.64 5.94
C LEU A 186 -20.11 -13.38 6.49
N SER A 187 -20.91 -12.75 7.34
CA SER A 187 -22.26 -13.22 7.71
C SER A 187 -23.09 -13.66 6.49
N ARG A 188 -22.97 -12.93 5.39
CA ARG A 188 -23.67 -13.18 4.12
C ARG A 188 -23.25 -14.47 3.43
N LEU A 189 -22.05 -14.99 3.69
CA LEU A 189 -21.60 -16.27 3.16
C LEU A 189 -22.28 -17.45 3.85
N MET A 190 -22.86 -17.21 5.02
CA MET A 190 -23.53 -18.20 5.85
C MET A 190 -25.06 -18.14 5.72
N ASP A 191 -25.57 -17.36 4.76
CA ASP A 191 -26.98 -16.97 4.62
C ASP A 191 -27.59 -16.41 5.93
N ASP A 192 -26.75 -15.82 6.77
CA ASP A 192 -27.12 -15.27 8.06
C ASP A 192 -27.22 -13.75 7.96
N TYR A 193 -28.43 -13.25 7.71
CA TYR A 193 -28.69 -11.82 7.52
C TYR A 193 -29.23 -11.14 8.79
N GLU A 194 -29.55 -11.92 9.82
CA GLU A 194 -30.12 -11.43 11.08
C GLU A 194 -29.05 -11.23 12.15
N SER A 195 -28.01 -12.08 12.16
CA SER A 195 -26.91 -11.97 13.12
C SER A 195 -26.01 -10.76 12.84
N THR A 196 -25.45 -10.18 13.90
CA THR A 196 -24.29 -9.29 13.79
C THR A 196 -23.10 -10.04 13.20
N GLU A 197 -22.11 -9.32 12.66
CA GLU A 197 -20.90 -9.95 12.11
C GLU A 197 -20.12 -10.72 13.18
N MET A 198 -20.16 -10.29 14.44
CA MET A 198 -19.47 -10.98 15.53
C MET A 198 -20.21 -12.25 15.96
N GLU A 199 -21.55 -12.24 15.99
CA GLU A 199 -22.35 -13.47 16.23
C GLU A 199 -22.17 -14.48 15.09
N ALA A 200 -22.18 -14.02 13.84
CA ALA A 200 -21.90 -14.86 12.67
C ALA A 200 -20.48 -15.45 12.73
N MET A 201 -19.49 -14.67 13.21
CA MET A 201 -18.13 -15.18 13.45
C MET A 201 -18.11 -16.29 14.51
N ILE A 202 -18.85 -16.15 15.61
CA ILE A 202 -18.95 -17.20 16.64
C ILE A 202 -19.52 -18.49 16.03
N LYS A 203 -20.62 -18.38 15.28
CA LYS A 203 -21.23 -19.50 14.55
C LYS A 203 -20.28 -20.12 13.52
N PHE A 204 -19.49 -19.31 12.83
CA PHE A 204 -18.45 -19.79 11.93
C PHE A 204 -17.42 -20.64 12.69
N LEU A 205 -16.99 -20.18 13.86
CA LEU A 205 -16.03 -20.90 14.69
C LEU A 205 -16.58 -22.22 15.26
N GLU A 206 -17.88 -22.50 15.19
CA GLU A 206 -18.45 -23.81 15.53
C GLU A 206 -18.08 -24.88 14.50
N ASP A 207 -18.09 -24.52 13.23
CA ASP A 207 -17.76 -25.39 12.10
C ASP A 207 -17.12 -24.60 10.93
N PRO A 208 -15.84 -24.20 11.05
CA PRO A 208 -15.17 -23.40 10.02
C PRO A 208 -15.15 -24.08 8.65
N GLY A 209 -15.03 -25.41 8.63
CA GLY A 209 -14.97 -26.20 7.40
C GLY A 209 -16.26 -26.19 6.59
N ARG A 210 -17.41 -26.02 7.24
CA ARG A 210 -18.71 -25.88 6.58
C ARG A 210 -18.88 -24.54 5.88
N TYR A 211 -18.34 -23.47 6.48
CA TYR A 211 -18.63 -22.08 6.06
C TYR A 211 -17.50 -21.43 5.27
N ASP A 212 -16.28 -21.95 5.34
CA ASP A 212 -15.15 -21.38 4.60
C ASP A 212 -15.35 -21.48 3.08
N THR A 213 -14.79 -20.49 2.39
CA THR A 213 -14.85 -20.40 0.94
C THR A 213 -13.70 -21.11 0.28
N LYS A 214 -13.89 -21.56 -0.97
CA LYS A 214 -12.78 -22.06 -1.79
C LYS A 214 -11.73 -20.98 -1.97
N PHE A 215 -10.46 -21.39 -1.95
CA PHE A 215 -9.34 -20.49 -2.20
C PHE A 215 -9.46 -19.80 -3.57
N ASN A 216 -9.41 -18.47 -3.57
CA ASN A 216 -9.48 -17.67 -4.78
C ASN A 216 -8.09 -17.46 -5.39
N THR A 217 -7.60 -18.44 -6.14
CA THR A 217 -6.29 -18.34 -6.82
C THR A 217 -6.38 -17.77 -8.24
N GLN A 218 -7.59 -17.49 -8.73
CA GLN A 218 -7.83 -17.18 -10.15
C GLN A 218 -8.44 -15.79 -10.39
N ASN A 219 -9.19 -15.23 -9.43
CA ASN A 219 -9.85 -13.93 -9.62
C ASN A 219 -8.98 -12.82 -9.01
N PRO A 220 -8.46 -11.87 -9.81
CA PRO A 220 -7.67 -10.76 -9.31
C PRO A 220 -8.46 -9.87 -8.33
N GLY A 221 -7.72 -9.21 -7.45
CA GLY A 221 -8.25 -8.17 -6.56
C GLY A 221 -9.13 -8.65 -5.39
N ARG A 222 -9.27 -9.95 -5.16
CA ARG A 222 -9.92 -10.53 -3.97
C ARG A 222 -8.95 -11.42 -3.19
N PRO A 223 -8.95 -11.40 -1.84
CA PRO A 223 -8.10 -12.25 -1.02
C PRO A 223 -8.18 -13.73 -1.43
N ILE A 224 -7.05 -14.43 -1.37
CA ILE A 224 -7.00 -15.88 -1.66
C ILE A 224 -7.84 -16.65 -0.64
N SER A 225 -7.75 -16.27 0.63
CA SER A 225 -8.61 -16.75 1.70
C SER A 225 -9.04 -15.58 2.57
N PHE A 226 -10.23 -15.67 3.16
CA PHE A 226 -10.69 -14.74 4.17
C PHE A 226 -10.44 -15.24 5.59
N THR A 227 -10.54 -16.56 5.81
CA THR A 227 -10.62 -17.12 7.17
C THR A 227 -9.54 -18.17 7.48
N ARG A 228 -8.85 -18.68 6.45
CA ARG A 228 -7.92 -19.80 6.58
C ARG A 228 -6.53 -19.42 6.12
N ASN A 229 -5.69 -19.09 7.09
CA ASN A 229 -4.28 -18.69 6.98
C ASN A 229 -4.05 -17.54 5.98
N PRO A 230 -4.89 -16.49 5.98
CA PRO A 230 -4.81 -15.43 4.97
C PRO A 230 -3.45 -14.71 4.97
N MET A 231 -2.84 -14.44 6.13
CA MET A 231 -1.56 -13.72 6.18
C MET A 231 -0.42 -14.59 5.65
N ALA A 232 -0.35 -15.87 6.02
CA ALA A 232 0.67 -16.79 5.52
C ALA A 232 0.56 -17.01 4.01
N LEU A 233 -0.66 -17.15 3.48
CA LEU A 233 -0.89 -17.27 2.03
C LEU A 233 -0.38 -16.04 1.26
N GLU A 234 -0.57 -14.85 1.82
CA GLU A 234 -0.08 -13.60 1.21
C GLU A 234 1.43 -13.44 1.31
N LEU A 235 2.05 -14.06 2.31
CA LEU A 235 3.50 -14.19 2.42
C LEU A 235 4.06 -15.39 1.62
N GLY A 236 3.25 -16.03 0.79
CA GLY A 236 3.71 -17.04 -0.18
C GLY A 236 3.60 -18.48 0.31
N PHE A 237 2.91 -18.76 1.43
CA PHE A 237 2.64 -20.13 1.85
C PHE A 237 1.81 -20.87 0.80
N PRO A 238 2.20 -22.09 0.37
CA PRO A 238 1.50 -22.80 -0.69
C PRO A 238 0.15 -23.34 -0.23
N VAL A 239 -0.93 -22.92 -0.91
CA VAL A 239 -2.32 -23.34 -0.66
C VAL A 239 -2.46 -24.86 -0.58
N GLN A 240 -1.72 -25.61 -1.41
CA GLN A 240 -1.81 -27.07 -1.51
C GLN A 240 -1.39 -27.77 -0.23
N LYS A 241 -0.51 -27.15 0.58
CA LYS A 241 -0.02 -27.73 1.83
C LYS A 241 -1.00 -27.56 3.00
N LEU A 242 -1.91 -26.58 2.94
CA LEU A 242 -2.82 -26.25 4.05
C LEU A 242 -3.70 -27.43 4.49
N ARG A 243 -4.12 -28.30 3.56
CA ARG A 243 -4.98 -29.44 3.89
C ARG A 243 -4.33 -30.41 4.88
N ASN A 244 -3.02 -30.61 4.77
CA ASN A 244 -2.29 -31.57 5.59
C ASN A 244 -1.78 -30.96 6.92
N ILE A 245 -1.88 -29.63 7.07
CA ILE A 245 -1.24 -28.87 8.15
C ILE A 245 -2.25 -28.31 9.15
N THR A 246 -3.53 -28.21 8.78
CA THR A 246 -4.60 -27.76 9.70
C THR A 246 -4.57 -28.56 10.99
N GLY A 247 -4.38 -27.87 12.12
CA GLY A 247 -4.26 -28.47 13.44
C GLY A 247 -2.87 -29.02 13.79
N ASN A 248 -1.87 -28.92 12.91
CA ASN A 248 -0.51 -29.40 13.12
C ASN A 248 0.52 -28.24 13.15
N PRO A 249 0.67 -27.54 14.28
CA PRO A 249 1.61 -26.41 14.39
C PRO A 249 3.09 -26.82 14.34
N SER A 250 3.39 -28.12 14.45
CA SER A 250 4.77 -28.65 14.43
C SER A 250 5.20 -29.17 13.05
N SER A 251 4.38 -28.96 12.01
CA SER A 251 4.72 -29.35 10.64
C SER A 251 6.05 -28.75 10.19
N GLU A 252 6.89 -29.55 9.55
CA GLU A 252 8.16 -29.07 8.98
C GLU A 252 7.93 -27.99 7.92
N ASP A 253 6.84 -28.10 7.16
CA ASP A 253 6.44 -27.07 6.18
C ASP A 253 6.21 -25.69 6.82
N ILE A 254 5.74 -25.64 8.06
CA ILE A 254 5.59 -24.37 8.80
C ILE A 254 6.98 -23.86 9.19
N LYS A 255 7.86 -24.72 9.70
CA LYS A 255 9.21 -24.30 10.12
C LYS A 255 10.02 -23.76 8.94
N ASP A 256 10.07 -24.50 7.84
CA ASP A 256 10.75 -24.09 6.60
C ASP A 256 10.25 -22.72 6.11
N PHE A 257 8.94 -22.52 6.16
CA PHE A 257 8.32 -21.26 5.79
C PHE A 257 8.73 -20.11 6.73
N LEU A 258 8.67 -20.32 8.05
CA LEU A 258 9.08 -19.30 9.02
C LEU A 258 10.56 -18.94 8.89
N GLU A 259 11.42 -19.92 8.67
CA GLU A 259 12.86 -19.70 8.44
C GLU A 259 13.10 -18.89 7.17
N THR A 260 12.44 -19.26 6.07
CA THR A 260 12.51 -18.53 4.80
C THR A 260 12.11 -17.06 4.97
N ILE A 261 10.90 -16.80 5.50
CA ILE A 261 10.41 -15.43 5.65
C ILE A 261 11.25 -14.63 6.65
N SER A 262 11.78 -15.28 7.71
CA SER A 262 12.68 -14.62 8.67
C SER A 262 14.02 -14.22 8.07
N GLY A 263 14.52 -14.98 7.10
CA GLY A 263 15.74 -14.67 6.38
C GLY A 263 15.58 -13.62 5.29
N GLU A 264 14.38 -13.49 4.71
CA GLU A 264 14.13 -12.62 3.56
C GLU A 264 13.48 -11.26 3.89
N LEU A 265 12.83 -11.11 5.04
CA LEU A 265 12.24 -9.84 5.49
C LEU A 265 13.12 -9.16 6.55
N ASP A 266 13.44 -7.88 6.32
CA ASP A 266 14.22 -7.06 7.26
C ASP A 266 13.44 -6.76 8.55
N LEU A 267 12.13 -6.58 8.43
CA LEU A 267 11.21 -6.33 9.55
C LEU A 267 9.83 -6.95 9.31
N VAL A 268 9.27 -7.53 10.36
CA VAL A 268 7.84 -7.89 10.40
C VAL A 268 7.21 -7.11 11.54
N MET A 269 6.40 -6.12 11.18
CA MET A 269 5.68 -5.27 12.12
C MET A 269 4.51 -6.05 12.74
N ILE A 270 4.13 -5.70 13.96
CA ILE A 270 2.97 -6.27 14.66
C ILE A 270 1.98 -5.15 14.95
N LEU A 271 0.73 -5.30 14.48
CA LEU A 271 -0.28 -4.25 14.60
C LEU A 271 -0.59 -3.90 16.06
N GLU A 272 -0.55 -4.87 16.97
CA GLU A 272 -0.76 -4.63 18.41
C GLU A 272 0.37 -3.78 19.05
N TYR A 273 1.53 -3.69 18.37
CA TYR A 273 2.69 -2.90 18.76
C TYR A 273 3.09 -1.98 17.60
N PHE A 274 2.10 -1.30 17.02
CA PHE A 274 2.25 -0.54 15.78
C PHE A 274 3.28 0.60 15.92
N GLU A 275 3.24 1.33 17.02
CA GLU A 275 4.13 2.47 17.26
C GLU A 275 5.57 2.00 17.51
N GLU A 276 5.75 0.94 18.29
CA GLU A 276 7.04 0.27 18.47
C GLU A 276 7.60 -0.20 17.12
N SER A 277 6.74 -0.79 16.28
CA SER A 277 7.11 -1.26 14.95
C SER A 277 7.51 -0.10 14.03
N LEU A 278 6.86 1.07 14.14
CA LEU A 278 7.21 2.26 13.36
C LEU A 278 8.54 2.88 13.79
N VAL A 279 8.82 2.94 15.08
CA VAL A 279 10.12 3.43 15.58
C VAL A 279 11.25 2.50 15.10
N LEU A 280 11.06 1.18 15.15
CA LEU A 280 12.00 0.23 14.55
C LEU A 280 12.15 0.44 13.04
N LEU A 281 11.05 0.64 12.31
CA LEU A 281 11.10 0.91 10.87
C LEU A 281 11.89 2.21 10.60
N ARG A 282 11.68 3.27 11.38
CA ARG A 282 12.44 4.53 11.24
C ARG A 282 13.93 4.31 11.36
N ARG A 283 14.37 3.58 12.40
CA ARG A 283 15.78 3.25 12.63
C ARG A 283 16.36 2.40 11.49
N LEU A 284 15.63 1.35 11.08
CA LEU A 284 16.00 0.49 9.96
C LEU A 284 16.18 1.27 8.65
N MET A 285 15.31 2.26 8.41
CA MET A 285 15.26 3.03 7.17
C MET A 285 16.13 4.29 7.19
N CYS A 286 16.74 4.64 8.33
CA CYS A 286 17.46 5.90 8.51
C CYS A 286 16.61 7.13 8.14
N TRP A 287 15.34 7.10 8.55
CA TRP A 287 14.38 8.17 8.27
C TRP A 287 14.31 9.20 9.39
N ASP A 288 13.87 10.40 9.03
CA ASP A 288 13.52 11.40 10.02
C ASP A 288 12.22 11.01 10.72
N LEU A 289 12.06 11.44 11.98
CA LEU A 289 10.84 11.14 12.76
C LEU A 289 9.58 11.61 12.02
N GLN A 290 9.67 12.73 11.29
CA GLN A 290 8.56 13.28 10.53
C GLN A 290 8.04 12.34 9.43
N ASP A 291 8.89 11.45 8.90
CA ASP A 291 8.55 10.56 7.78
C ASP A 291 7.62 9.44 8.22
N ILE A 292 7.74 8.98 9.48
CA ILE A 292 6.90 7.91 10.05
C ILE A 292 5.63 8.40 10.75
N LEU A 293 5.44 9.72 10.87
CA LEU A 293 4.22 10.28 11.45
C LEU A 293 2.99 9.90 10.61
N TYR A 294 1.89 9.66 11.29
CA TYR A 294 0.63 9.27 10.65
C TYR A 294 -0.53 9.83 11.44
N LEU A 295 -1.72 9.80 10.83
CA LEU A 295 -2.97 10.06 11.53
C LEU A 295 -3.74 8.75 11.61
N LYS A 296 -4.18 8.40 12.80
CA LYS A 296 -4.97 7.19 13.03
C LYS A 296 -6.37 7.38 12.47
N TYR A 297 -6.62 6.77 11.32
CA TYR A 297 -7.95 6.66 10.70
C TYR A 297 -8.52 5.26 10.88
N ASN A 298 -9.84 5.15 11.05
CA ASN A 298 -10.57 3.88 11.05
C ASN A 298 -10.15 2.88 12.15
N SER A 299 -10.07 3.28 13.43
CA SER A 299 -10.16 2.27 14.49
C SER A 299 -11.62 1.88 14.68
N TYR A 300 -11.95 0.68 14.27
CA TYR A 300 -13.25 0.10 14.54
C TYR A 300 -13.15 -0.67 15.85
N GLU A 301 -13.96 -0.28 16.84
CA GLU A 301 -14.23 -1.11 17.99
C GLU A 301 -15.30 -2.11 17.59
N TYR A 302 -14.98 -3.40 17.69
CA TYR A 302 -15.92 -4.47 17.40
C TYR A 302 -16.83 -4.69 18.61
N ASP A 303 -18.06 -5.13 18.38
CA ASP A 303 -18.94 -5.55 19.47
C ASP A 303 -18.21 -6.54 20.39
N ASN A 304 -18.30 -6.30 21.70
CA ASN A 304 -17.64 -7.11 22.72
C ASN A 304 -18.32 -8.47 22.86
N VAL A 305 -18.11 -9.34 21.88
CA VAL A 305 -18.51 -10.75 21.94
C VAL A 305 -17.36 -11.55 22.52
N THR A 306 -17.64 -12.25 23.62
CA THR A 306 -16.67 -13.16 24.24
C THR A 306 -16.60 -14.44 23.43
N VAL A 307 -15.42 -14.77 22.90
CA VAL A 307 -15.18 -16.03 22.19
C VAL A 307 -14.91 -17.13 23.22
N PRO A 308 -15.73 -18.20 23.32
CA PRO A 308 -15.48 -19.29 24.24
C PRO A 308 -14.11 -19.95 23.98
N PRO A 309 -13.39 -20.42 25.02
CA PRO A 309 -12.07 -21.04 24.85
C PRO A 309 -12.03 -22.19 23.84
N VAL A 310 -13.07 -23.03 23.81
CA VAL A 310 -13.21 -24.12 22.83
C VAL A 310 -13.25 -23.62 21.38
N LEU A 311 -13.90 -22.48 21.12
CA LEU A 311 -13.95 -21.88 19.78
C LEU A 311 -12.63 -21.22 19.42
N MET A 312 -11.93 -20.64 20.40
CA MET A 312 -10.58 -20.11 20.21
C MET A 312 -9.59 -21.23 19.83
N ASP A 313 -9.65 -22.39 20.48
CA ASP A 313 -8.78 -23.51 20.13
C ASP A 313 -9.14 -24.10 18.76
N ARG A 314 -10.42 -24.10 18.38
CA ARG A 314 -10.84 -24.45 17.02
C ARG A 314 -10.29 -23.45 16.00
N HIS A 315 -10.28 -22.15 16.32
CA HIS A 315 -9.67 -21.14 15.47
C HIS A 315 -8.16 -21.38 15.30
N LYS A 316 -7.43 -21.69 16.38
CA LYS A 316 -6.00 -22.04 16.30
C LYS A 316 -5.71 -23.24 15.41
N GLN A 317 -6.59 -24.24 15.41
CA GLN A 317 -6.48 -25.39 14.51
C GLN A 317 -6.79 -25.03 13.07
N TRP A 318 -7.75 -24.13 12.84
CA TRP A 318 -8.12 -23.66 11.51
C TRP A 318 -7.03 -22.79 10.87
N ASP A 319 -6.48 -21.88 11.68
CA ASP A 319 -5.56 -20.81 11.30
C ASP A 319 -4.12 -21.07 11.78
N THR A 320 -3.74 -22.34 11.81
CA THR A 320 -2.51 -22.85 12.46
C THR A 320 -1.23 -22.17 11.99
N VAL A 321 -1.10 -21.90 10.69
CA VAL A 321 0.10 -21.28 10.11
C VAL A 321 0.16 -19.80 10.50
N ASP A 322 -0.96 -19.07 10.49
CA ASP A 322 -1.00 -17.66 10.89
C ASP A 322 -0.72 -17.50 12.39
N TYR A 323 -1.18 -18.42 13.24
CA TYR A 323 -0.77 -18.44 14.66
C TYR A 323 0.72 -18.71 14.84
N ALA A 324 1.30 -19.67 14.12
CA ALA A 324 2.74 -19.94 14.18
C ALA A 324 3.55 -18.72 13.71
N LEU A 325 3.13 -18.11 12.60
CA LEU A 325 3.68 -16.90 12.01
C LEU A 325 3.64 -15.71 12.98
N TYR A 326 2.47 -15.40 13.54
CA TYR A 326 2.32 -14.31 14.50
C TYR A 326 3.19 -14.51 15.74
N ASN A 327 3.14 -15.70 16.35
CA ASN A 327 3.91 -15.99 17.55
C ASN A 327 5.42 -15.89 17.32
N HIS A 328 5.89 -16.37 16.17
CA HIS A 328 7.30 -16.23 15.79
C HIS A 328 7.69 -14.77 15.65
N PHE A 329 6.99 -14.01 14.81
CA PHE A 329 7.39 -12.65 14.50
C PHE A 329 7.17 -11.67 15.66
N ASN A 330 6.18 -11.90 16.53
CA ASN A 330 6.03 -11.15 17.78
C ASN A 330 7.29 -11.31 18.67
N ARG A 331 7.79 -12.54 18.85
CA ARG A 331 9.06 -12.77 19.57
C ARG A 331 10.24 -12.08 18.88
N THR A 332 10.33 -12.16 17.55
CA THR A 332 11.43 -11.50 16.83
C THR A 332 11.37 -9.97 16.91
N LEU A 333 10.17 -9.37 16.92
CA LEU A 333 9.99 -7.93 17.07
C LEU A 333 10.58 -7.47 18.40
N TRP A 334 10.16 -8.11 19.51
CA TRP A 334 10.70 -7.80 20.83
C TRP A 334 12.19 -8.10 20.95
N GLY A 335 12.67 -9.15 20.29
CA GLY A 335 14.10 -9.43 20.18
C GLY A 335 14.89 -8.35 19.44
N LYS A 336 14.31 -7.71 18.41
CA LYS A 336 14.89 -6.55 17.72
C LYS A 336 14.88 -5.32 18.63
N ILE A 337 13.76 -5.00 19.27
CA ILE A 337 13.63 -3.89 20.22
C ILE A 337 14.67 -4.00 21.35
N GLN A 338 14.84 -5.19 21.93
CA GLN A 338 15.83 -5.40 23.00
C GLN A 338 17.27 -5.15 22.55
N LYS A 339 17.59 -5.35 21.26
CA LYS A 339 18.92 -5.12 20.68
C LYS A 339 19.21 -3.65 20.38
N GLU A 340 18.18 -2.83 20.20
CA GLU A 340 18.31 -1.40 19.93
C GLU A 340 18.90 -0.61 21.12
N GLY A 341 18.78 -1.15 22.33
CA GLY A 341 19.30 -0.53 23.55
C GLY A 341 18.25 0.31 24.30
N ASN A 342 18.70 0.93 25.39
CA ASN A 342 17.79 1.60 26.32
C ASN A 342 17.08 2.80 25.70
N ASP A 343 17.77 3.53 24.81
CA ASP A 343 17.30 4.79 24.21
C ASP A 343 16.05 4.65 23.30
N PHE A 344 15.71 3.41 22.92
CA PHE A 344 14.52 3.10 22.13
C PHE A 344 13.25 3.50 22.87
N ARG A 345 13.21 3.32 24.20
CA ARG A 345 12.01 3.63 24.99
C ARG A 345 11.79 5.13 25.10
N GLU A 346 12.85 5.90 25.30
CA GLU A 346 12.79 7.36 25.30
C GLU A 346 12.42 7.89 23.91
N GLU A 347 12.95 7.30 22.83
CA GLU A 347 12.53 7.60 21.46
C GLU A 347 11.04 7.34 21.23
N LEU A 348 10.52 6.20 21.68
CA LEU A 348 9.11 5.85 21.52
C LEU A 348 8.20 6.81 22.28
N HIS A 349 8.58 7.23 23.50
CA HIS A 349 7.84 8.25 24.23
C HIS A 349 7.83 9.58 23.48
N HIS A 350 9.00 10.00 23.00
CA HIS A 350 9.13 11.23 22.20
C HIS A 350 8.30 11.16 20.92
N PHE A 351 8.31 10.02 20.21
CA PHE A 351 7.47 9.79 19.03
C PHE A 351 5.98 9.97 19.35
N ARG A 352 5.48 9.38 20.44
CA ARG A 352 4.09 9.51 20.89
C ARG A 352 3.72 10.96 21.21
N ASP A 353 4.61 11.70 21.87
CA ASP A 353 4.40 13.12 22.16
C ASP A 353 4.28 13.96 20.88
N ILE A 354 5.13 13.69 19.88
CA ILE A 354 5.08 14.40 18.60
C ILE A 354 3.86 13.99 17.77
N GLU A 355 3.49 12.71 17.73
CA GLU A 355 2.25 12.24 17.07
C GLU A 355 1.04 12.96 17.64
N HIS A 356 0.93 13.03 18.98
CA HIS A 356 -0.16 13.73 19.64
C HIS A 356 -0.20 15.22 19.27
N LYS A 357 0.95 15.91 19.30
CA LYS A 357 1.04 17.32 18.89
C LYS A 357 0.59 17.54 17.45
N VAL A 358 1.06 16.69 16.54
CA VAL A 358 0.70 16.74 15.12
C VAL A 358 -0.78 16.50 14.92
N ARG A 359 -1.34 15.49 15.58
CA ARG A 359 -2.77 15.18 15.51
C ARG A 359 -3.60 16.38 15.98
N THR A 360 -3.26 16.95 17.14
CA THR A 360 -3.98 18.09 17.71
C THR A 360 -3.90 19.31 16.80
N HIS A 361 -2.71 19.66 16.29
CA HIS A 361 -2.55 20.78 15.36
C HIS A 361 -3.32 20.55 14.07
N CYS A 362 -3.13 19.40 13.42
CA CYS A 362 -3.73 19.16 12.12
C CYS A 362 -5.26 19.05 12.19
N PHE A 363 -5.87 18.73 13.32
CA PHE A 363 -7.35 18.72 13.46
C PHE A 363 -7.95 20.00 14.05
N SER A 364 -7.13 20.99 14.38
CA SER A 364 -7.59 22.29 14.88
C SER A 364 -8.08 23.21 13.74
N PRO A 365 -8.78 24.31 14.06
CA PRO A 365 -9.24 25.29 13.07
C PRO A 365 -8.11 25.85 12.19
N LYS A 366 -8.44 26.21 10.95
CA LYS A 366 -7.47 26.60 9.89
C LYS A 366 -6.60 27.82 10.21
N ASP A 367 -7.00 28.65 11.16
CA ASP A 367 -6.30 29.90 11.49
C ASP A 367 -5.20 29.71 12.56
N GLN A 368 -4.87 28.47 12.92
CA GLN A 368 -3.78 28.20 13.86
C GLN A 368 -2.42 28.50 13.22
N LEU A 369 -1.60 29.28 13.93
CA LEU A 369 -0.21 29.54 13.55
C LEU A 369 0.59 28.22 13.52
N PRO A 370 1.56 28.06 12.61
CA PRO A 370 2.41 26.88 12.54
C PRO A 370 3.03 26.52 13.90
N THR A 371 3.04 25.23 14.23
CA THR A 371 3.69 24.73 15.46
C THR A 371 5.09 24.24 15.14
N THR A 372 6.10 24.75 15.85
CA THR A 372 7.49 24.26 15.69
C THR A 372 7.72 23.04 16.58
N VAL A 373 8.27 21.98 16.00
CA VAL A 373 8.82 20.84 16.74
C VAL A 373 10.33 21.05 16.85
N GLU A 374 10.81 21.25 18.07
CA GLU A 374 12.22 21.52 18.32
C GLU A 374 13.12 20.32 18.03
N ARG A 375 14.39 20.61 17.75
CA ARG A 375 15.43 19.60 17.56
C ARG A 375 15.58 18.77 18.84
N SER A 376 15.68 17.45 18.68
CA SER A 376 15.95 16.50 19.76
C SER A 376 17.01 15.48 19.31
N PRO A 377 17.42 14.55 20.17
CA PRO A 377 18.24 13.41 19.75
C PRO A 377 17.59 12.54 18.65
N TRP A 378 16.27 12.58 18.49
CA TRP A 378 15.50 11.69 17.60
C TRP A 378 14.87 12.39 16.38
N ASN A 379 14.95 13.73 16.30
CA ASN A 379 14.46 14.48 15.15
C ASN A 379 15.20 15.81 14.94
N ALA A 380 15.35 16.20 13.68
CA ALA A 380 15.65 17.59 13.32
C ALA A 380 14.45 18.50 13.63
N GLN A 381 14.69 19.80 13.74
CA GLN A 381 13.60 20.77 13.89
C GLN A 381 12.73 20.78 12.62
N PHE A 382 11.41 20.78 12.75
CA PHE A 382 10.48 20.90 11.63
C PHE A 382 9.20 21.67 12.02
N LEU A 383 8.47 22.14 11.02
CA LEU A 383 7.24 22.92 11.18
C LEU A 383 6.02 22.05 10.89
N ILE A 384 5.03 22.13 11.76
CA ILE A 384 3.69 21.61 11.53
C ILE A 384 2.86 22.79 11.02
N ASP A 385 2.68 22.85 9.71
CA ASP A 385 1.91 23.88 9.01
C ASP A 385 0.80 23.28 8.14
N SER A 386 0.11 24.13 7.38
CA SER A 386 -0.98 23.72 6.50
C SER A 386 -0.52 22.74 5.41
N GLU A 387 0.70 22.87 4.89
CA GLU A 387 1.22 21.97 3.85
C GLU A 387 1.52 20.59 4.45
N PHE A 388 2.22 20.57 5.58
CA PHE A 388 2.50 19.34 6.34
C PHE A 388 1.21 18.58 6.64
N CYS A 389 0.20 19.28 7.18
CA CYS A 389 -1.10 18.66 7.49
C CYS A 389 -1.87 18.21 6.25
N THR A 390 -1.69 18.87 5.09
CA THR A 390 -2.34 18.45 3.84
C THR A 390 -1.83 17.10 3.39
N TRP A 391 -0.51 16.95 3.32
CA TRP A 391 0.10 15.68 2.91
C TRP A 391 -0.08 14.59 3.98
N LEU A 392 -0.09 14.95 5.26
CA LEU A 392 -0.40 13.98 6.31
C LEU A 392 -1.85 13.45 6.24
N LYS A 393 -2.81 14.27 5.81
CA LYS A 393 -4.23 13.90 5.68
C LYS A 393 -4.59 13.27 4.35
N ALA A 394 -3.76 13.44 3.32
CA ALA A 394 -4.07 12.97 1.97
C ALA A 394 -4.34 11.47 1.96
N SER A 395 -5.49 11.09 1.40
CA SER A 395 -5.92 9.69 1.40
C SER A 395 -5.00 8.83 0.52
N HIS A 396 -4.89 7.55 0.85
CA HIS A 396 -4.19 6.57 0.00
C HIS A 396 -4.70 6.57 -1.46
N MET A 397 -5.98 6.88 -1.70
CA MET A 397 -6.56 7.00 -3.05
C MET A 397 -6.09 8.26 -3.77
N CYS A 398 -6.05 9.42 -3.09
CA CYS A 398 -5.49 10.63 -3.68
C CYS A 398 -4.01 10.42 -4.06
N TYR A 399 -3.21 9.88 -3.14
CA TYR A 399 -1.81 9.55 -3.44
C TYR A 399 -1.67 8.59 -4.62
N TRP A 400 -2.43 7.49 -4.65
CA TRP A 400 -2.40 6.54 -5.77
C TRP A 400 -2.73 7.23 -7.10
N THR A 401 -3.73 8.11 -7.13
CA THR A 401 -4.10 8.88 -8.32
C THR A 401 -3.00 9.86 -8.74
N LEU A 402 -2.43 10.65 -7.81
CA LEU A 402 -1.37 11.61 -8.11
C LEU A 402 -0.09 10.93 -8.61
N LEU A 403 0.30 9.80 -8.00
CA LEU A 403 1.46 9.02 -8.41
C LEU A 403 1.27 8.41 -9.81
N ARG A 404 0.07 7.91 -10.14
CA ARG A 404 -0.27 7.44 -11.50
C ARG A 404 -0.24 8.58 -12.50
N ASP A 405 -0.82 9.72 -12.15
CA ASP A 405 -0.85 10.91 -13.01
C ASP A 405 0.58 11.39 -13.33
N ARG A 406 1.45 11.49 -12.31
CA ARG A 406 2.88 11.81 -12.45
C ARG A 406 3.60 10.81 -13.37
N SER A 407 3.38 9.50 -13.17
CA SER A 407 3.97 8.45 -14.00
C SER A 407 3.52 8.53 -15.47
N LEU A 408 2.23 8.72 -15.71
CA LEU A 408 1.69 8.86 -17.06
C LEU A 408 2.24 10.11 -17.77
N LYS A 409 2.29 11.25 -17.08
CA LYS A 409 2.91 12.48 -17.61
C LYS A 409 4.38 12.27 -17.99
N PHE A 410 5.15 11.62 -17.12
CA PHE A 410 6.55 11.30 -17.39
C PHE A 410 6.68 10.50 -18.69
N HIS A 411 5.97 9.37 -18.81
CA HIS A 411 6.04 8.52 -20.00
C HIS A 411 5.54 9.21 -21.27
N MET A 412 4.54 10.09 -21.17
CA MET A 412 4.07 10.90 -22.29
C MET A 412 5.12 11.93 -22.75
N SER A 413 5.96 12.43 -21.85
CA SER A 413 7.02 13.39 -22.17
C SER A 413 8.27 12.73 -22.77
N THR A 414 8.57 11.49 -22.39
CA THR A 414 9.77 10.75 -22.82
C THR A 414 9.57 9.86 -24.04
N ASP A 415 8.34 9.61 -24.47
CA ASP A 415 8.06 8.81 -25.67
C ASP A 415 8.47 9.59 -26.93
N GLU A 416 9.71 9.39 -27.39
CA GLU A 416 10.29 10.00 -28.60
C GLU A 416 9.50 9.67 -29.89
N ARG A 417 8.66 8.63 -29.90
CA ARG A 417 7.73 8.39 -31.04
C ARG A 417 6.58 9.40 -31.08
N LYS A 418 6.47 10.25 -30.06
CA LYS A 418 5.53 11.36 -29.95
C LYS A 418 6.23 12.68 -29.62
N THR A 419 7.51 12.86 -29.96
CA THR A 419 8.14 14.20 -29.95
C THR A 419 7.55 15.08 -31.05
N SER A 420 6.34 15.58 -30.81
CA SER A 420 5.99 16.98 -30.89
C SER A 420 4.55 17.22 -30.40
N PRO A 421 4.30 17.36 -29.09
CA PRO A 421 3.05 17.91 -28.59
C PRO A 421 3.11 19.42 -28.33
N LEU A 422 4.28 20.07 -28.47
CA LEU A 422 4.44 21.52 -28.24
C LEU A 422 4.38 22.38 -29.51
N LYS A 423 4.17 21.78 -30.70
CA LYS A 423 3.95 22.52 -31.97
C LYS A 423 2.63 22.21 -32.69
N GLN A 424 1.77 21.35 -32.14
CA GLN A 424 0.44 21.16 -32.73
C GLN A 424 -0.61 21.94 -31.92
N LYS A 425 -1.18 22.96 -32.57
CA LYS A 425 -2.42 23.63 -32.13
C LYS A 425 -3.41 22.57 -31.62
N PRO A 426 -4.16 22.83 -30.53
CA PRO A 426 -5.02 21.84 -29.91
C PRO A 426 -6.17 21.51 -30.86
N ARG A 427 -6.02 20.46 -31.66
CA ARG A 427 -7.01 20.08 -32.67
C ARG A 427 -7.63 18.73 -32.36
N SER A 428 -8.85 18.82 -31.85
CA SER A 428 -9.95 17.85 -31.92
C SER A 428 -9.93 16.62 -30.99
N PHE A 429 -8.78 16.05 -30.63
CA PHE A 429 -8.78 14.82 -29.81
C PHE A 429 -9.06 15.10 -28.32
N LEU A 430 -8.38 16.09 -27.74
CA LEU A 430 -8.60 16.53 -26.34
C LEU A 430 -10.02 17.07 -26.12
N VAL A 431 -10.60 17.75 -27.13
CA VAL A 431 -11.97 18.27 -27.10
C VAL A 431 -13.02 17.16 -27.16
N LYS A 432 -12.72 16.01 -27.78
CA LYS A 432 -13.63 14.86 -27.79
C LYS A 432 -13.59 14.07 -26.47
N LEU A 433 -12.44 14.00 -25.81
CA LEU A 433 -12.30 13.33 -24.51
C LEU A 433 -12.94 14.15 -23.37
N SER A 434 -12.79 15.48 -23.40
CA SER A 434 -13.39 16.40 -22.42
C SER A 434 -14.92 16.56 -22.56
N LYS A 435 -15.52 16.15 -23.69
CA LYS A 435 -16.98 16.10 -23.85
C LYS A 435 -17.60 14.80 -23.34
N LYS A 436 -16.81 13.72 -23.22
CA LYS A 436 -17.28 12.40 -22.79
C LYS A 436 -17.13 12.18 -21.28
N LEU A 437 -16.15 12.84 -20.68
CA LEU A 437 -15.98 12.97 -19.23
C LEU A 437 -16.45 14.39 -18.87
N ARG A 438 -17.36 14.56 -17.90
CA ARG A 438 -17.81 15.89 -17.43
C ARG A 438 -16.66 16.60 -16.69
N VAL A 439 -15.59 16.95 -17.38
CA VAL A 439 -14.41 17.61 -16.81
C VAL A 439 -14.71 19.10 -16.74
N SER A 440 -14.67 19.66 -15.53
CA SER A 440 -14.85 21.09 -15.30
C SER A 440 -13.72 21.89 -15.97
N SER A 441 -14.03 23.10 -16.43
CA SER A 441 -13.01 24.08 -16.84
C SER A 441 -12.16 24.48 -15.63
N GLY A 442 -10.83 24.56 -15.77
CA GLY A 442 -9.92 25.03 -14.71
C GLY A 442 -8.69 24.14 -14.55
N ILE A 443 -8.20 24.03 -13.30
CA ILE A 443 -7.01 23.23 -12.95
C ILE A 443 -7.23 21.71 -13.12
N HIS A 444 -8.49 21.27 -13.12
CA HIS A 444 -8.89 19.87 -13.33
C HIS A 444 -8.99 19.48 -14.81
N ALA A 445 -8.23 20.12 -15.69
CA ALA A 445 -8.22 19.83 -17.11
C ALA A 445 -6.77 19.76 -17.65
N PRO A 446 -6.54 19.08 -18.78
CA PRO A 446 -5.26 19.15 -19.47
C PRO A 446 -4.85 20.63 -19.74
N PRO A 447 -3.57 20.99 -19.60
CA PRO A 447 -2.41 20.10 -19.42
C PRO A 447 -2.08 19.73 -17.97
N PHE A 448 -2.83 20.21 -16.98
CA PHE A 448 -2.50 20.05 -15.56
C PHE A 448 -2.62 18.62 -15.04
N CYS A 449 -3.44 17.78 -15.66
CA CYS A 449 -3.63 16.37 -15.32
C CYS A 449 -3.84 15.52 -16.58
N VAL A 450 -3.51 14.23 -16.47
CA VAL A 450 -3.88 13.16 -17.40
C VAL A 450 -5.12 12.44 -16.88
N LEU A 451 -5.17 12.16 -15.58
CA LEU A 451 -6.24 11.45 -14.88
C LEU A 451 -7.24 12.40 -14.20
N CYS A 452 -7.59 13.50 -14.86
CA CYS A 452 -8.36 14.59 -14.26
C CYS A 452 -9.66 14.17 -13.55
N GLY A 453 -10.42 13.24 -14.14
CA GLY A 453 -11.66 12.74 -13.53
C GLY A 453 -11.42 11.90 -12.26
N GLU A 454 -10.27 11.22 -12.16
CA GLU A 454 -9.88 10.50 -10.94
C GLU A 454 -9.34 11.47 -9.90
N VAL A 455 -8.55 12.48 -10.32
CA VAL A 455 -8.04 13.55 -9.43
C VAL A 455 -9.22 14.24 -8.74
N GLN A 456 -10.21 14.69 -9.50
CA GLN A 456 -11.40 15.34 -8.95
C GLN A 456 -12.24 14.41 -8.05
N ARG A 457 -12.16 13.10 -8.26
CA ARG A 457 -12.92 12.11 -7.47
C ARG A 457 -12.25 11.78 -6.15
N TYR A 458 -10.92 11.73 -6.11
CA TYR A 458 -10.17 11.17 -4.99
C TYR A 458 -9.36 12.21 -4.21
N CYS A 459 -9.10 13.36 -4.80
CA CYS A 459 -8.42 14.49 -4.16
C CYS A 459 -9.38 15.67 -4.03
N SER A 460 -9.32 16.35 -2.89
CA SER A 460 -9.91 17.67 -2.69
C SER A 460 -9.18 18.74 -3.52
N ASP A 461 -9.86 19.85 -3.77
CA ASP A 461 -9.26 21.00 -4.48
C ASP A 461 -8.01 21.52 -3.76
N HIS A 462 -8.00 21.48 -2.42
CA HIS A 462 -6.85 21.89 -1.62
C HIS A 462 -5.63 20.98 -1.85
N GLU A 463 -5.82 19.65 -1.81
CA GLU A 463 -4.75 18.68 -2.06
C GLU A 463 -4.20 18.84 -3.48
N TYR A 464 -5.07 19.00 -4.47
CA TYR A 464 -4.63 19.10 -5.85
C TYR A 464 -3.98 20.45 -6.19
N VAL A 465 -4.44 21.56 -5.61
CA VAL A 465 -3.72 22.85 -5.72
C VAL A 465 -2.34 22.74 -5.06
N SER A 466 -2.24 22.12 -3.89
CA SER A 466 -0.96 21.88 -3.22
C SER A 466 -0.04 21.01 -4.09
N HIS A 467 -0.58 19.99 -4.75
CA HIS A 467 0.14 19.18 -5.74
C HIS A 467 0.68 20.06 -6.89
N LEU A 468 -0.18 20.88 -7.51
CA LEU A 468 0.25 21.74 -8.62
C LEU A 468 1.32 22.76 -8.20
N TYR A 469 1.25 23.27 -6.97
CA TYR A 469 2.29 24.14 -6.42
C TYR A 469 3.61 23.39 -6.26
N GLN A 470 3.56 22.19 -5.68
CA GLN A 470 4.74 21.33 -5.48
C GLN A 470 5.40 20.89 -6.80
N GLU A 471 4.60 20.65 -7.84
CA GLU A 471 5.08 20.36 -9.20
C GLU A 471 5.53 21.62 -9.97
N GLY A 472 5.44 22.81 -9.37
CA GLY A 472 5.85 24.08 -9.99
C GLY A 472 4.92 24.57 -11.11
N HIS A 473 3.68 24.07 -11.17
CA HIS A 473 2.68 24.47 -12.17
C HIS A 473 1.96 25.78 -11.80
N ILE A 474 1.94 26.16 -10.51
CA ILE A 474 1.32 27.40 -10.03
C ILE A 474 2.24 28.10 -9.01
N SER A 475 2.10 29.41 -8.85
CA SER A 475 2.85 30.19 -7.86
C SER A 475 2.26 30.07 -6.45
N SER A 476 3.06 30.41 -5.43
CA SER A 476 2.61 30.43 -4.03
C SER A 476 1.41 31.35 -3.80
N SER A 477 1.30 32.45 -4.55
CA SER A 477 0.15 33.37 -4.50
C SER A 477 -1.16 32.77 -5.01
N LEU A 478 -1.09 31.75 -5.86
CA LEU A 478 -2.25 31.00 -6.37
C LEU A 478 -2.55 29.75 -5.54
N SER A 479 -1.56 29.29 -4.75
CA SER A 479 -1.69 28.15 -3.83
C SER A 479 -2.24 28.52 -2.45
N SER A 480 -2.34 29.82 -2.12
CA SER A 480 -2.71 30.24 -0.77
C SER A 480 -4.13 29.78 -0.40
N SER A 481 -4.20 28.99 0.68
CA SER A 481 -5.38 28.33 1.24
C SER A 481 -6.56 29.25 1.58
N ASN A 482 -6.36 30.57 1.60
CA ASN A 482 -7.39 31.58 1.88
C ASN A 482 -8.40 31.82 0.73
N ARG A 483 -8.23 31.18 -0.45
CA ARG A 483 -9.13 31.40 -1.60
C ARG A 483 -9.87 30.16 -2.12
N LEU A 484 -9.64 28.99 -1.53
CA LEU A 484 -10.26 27.75 -1.97
C LEU A 484 -11.34 27.35 -0.96
N GLU A 485 -12.59 27.67 -1.29
CA GLU A 485 -13.75 27.18 -0.55
C GLU A 485 -13.78 25.65 -0.59
N LEU A 486 -13.98 25.05 0.58
CA LEU A 486 -14.00 23.61 0.79
C LEU A 486 -15.21 22.96 0.12
N GLN A 487 -14.98 22.05 -0.82
CA GLN A 487 -15.88 20.93 -1.05
C GLN A 487 -15.16 19.62 -0.70
N GLY A 488 -15.80 18.84 0.17
CA GLY A 488 -15.53 17.41 0.36
C GLY A 488 -14.24 17.10 1.11
N TRP A 489 -14.38 16.74 2.38
CA TRP A 489 -13.33 16.03 3.10
C TRP A 489 -13.35 14.56 2.64
N HIS A 490 -12.27 14.09 2.00
CA HIS A 490 -12.12 12.70 1.55
C HIS A 490 -11.16 11.94 2.46
N GLY A 491 -11.44 11.96 3.77
CA GLY A 491 -10.79 11.13 4.78
C GLY A 491 -11.85 10.61 5.73
N GLY A 492 -11.73 9.36 6.18
CA GLY A 492 -12.62 8.84 7.23
C GLY A 492 -12.54 9.71 8.49
N ASN A 493 -13.57 9.67 9.34
CA ASN A 493 -13.56 10.45 10.58
C ASN A 493 -12.36 10.02 11.45
N PRO A 494 -11.44 10.95 11.77
CA PRO A 494 -10.35 10.66 12.69
C PRO A 494 -10.95 10.38 14.06
N LEU A 495 -10.22 9.59 14.85
CA LEU A 495 -10.60 9.44 16.24
C LEU A 495 -10.39 10.77 16.96
N PRO A 496 -11.34 11.18 17.82
CA PRO A 496 -11.08 12.29 18.71
C PRO A 496 -9.85 11.98 19.57
N PRO A 497 -9.10 13.00 20.02
CA PRO A 497 -8.07 12.81 21.02
C PRO A 497 -8.71 12.12 22.24
N ALA A 498 -8.13 11.00 22.66
CA ALA A 498 -8.47 10.32 23.91
C ALA A 498 -8.09 11.19 25.11
#